data_AF-A0A1L9BKB2-F1
#
_entry.id   AF-A0A1L9BKB2-F1
#
_cell.length_a   1.000
_cell.length_b   1.000
_cell.length_c   1.000
_cell.angle_alpha   90.00
_cell.angle_beta   90.00
_cell.angle_gamma   90.00
#
_symmetry.space_group_name_H-M   'P 1'
#
loop_
_entity.id
_entity.type
_entity.pdbx_description
1 polymer ?
#
loop_
_entity_poly.entity_id
_entity_poly.type
_entity_poly.pdbx_seq_one_letter_code
_entity_poly.pdbx_strand_id
1 'polypeptide(L)'
;MTHERFNVPGEGNTATVKGYKGEPREVIRVKDGPAVLEVGVPTSIGSVGDFPDGTLLLGEWKLGDGRLFGTFTEAKIPGEGTLPVCLVAGLEIVTRYVDEHGKGFDCPPGLGVCLDPGSTPGNAKTPTRVFLIRPSGQP
;
A
#
# COMPACT_ATOMS: atom_id res chain seq x y z
N MET A 1 14.47 -6.97 16.75
CA MET A 1 13.98 -5.92 17.67
C MET A 1 13.73 -4.65 16.87
N THR A 2 12.58 -4.50 16.20
CA THR A 2 12.21 -3.23 15.51
C THR A 2 10.71 -3.11 15.21
N HIS A 3 9.94 -4.21 15.17
CA HIS A 3 8.49 -4.17 14.89
C HIS A 3 7.60 -3.79 16.09
N GLU A 4 8.08 -3.91 17.33
CA GLU A 4 7.28 -3.64 18.54
C GLU A 4 7.08 -2.14 18.82
N ARG A 5 7.97 -1.28 18.35
CA ARG A 5 7.96 0.16 18.70
C ARG A 5 6.85 0.96 18.02
N PHE A 6 6.37 0.50 16.86
CA PHE A 6 5.41 1.25 16.03
C PHE A 6 4.08 0.52 15.86
N ASN A 7 3.80 -0.50 16.68
CA ASN A 7 2.52 -1.18 16.82
C ASN A 7 1.67 -1.29 15.54
N VAL A 8 2.23 -1.76 14.42
CA VAL A 8 1.45 -1.91 13.18
C VAL A 8 0.38 -2.99 13.40
N PRO A 9 -0.92 -2.66 13.52
CA PRO A 9 -1.96 -3.68 13.68
C PRO A 9 -2.02 -4.61 12.45
N GLY A 10 -2.79 -5.70 12.51
CA GLY A 10 -3.11 -6.46 11.29
C GLY A 10 -4.02 -5.66 10.35
N GLU A 11 -5.02 -5.00 10.93
CA GLU A 11 -6.13 -4.37 10.23
C GLU A 11 -5.92 -2.86 9.95
N GLY A 12 -6.49 -2.39 8.84
CA GLY A 12 -6.69 -0.96 8.56
C GLY A 12 -5.45 -0.18 8.12
N ASN A 13 -4.27 -0.79 8.05
CA ASN A 13 -3.07 -0.06 7.65
C ASN A 13 -3.14 0.37 6.20
N THR A 14 -2.93 1.65 5.98
CA THR A 14 -3.07 2.28 4.68
C THR A 14 -1.98 3.33 4.48
N ALA A 15 -1.33 3.30 3.32
CA ALA A 15 -0.39 4.33 2.90
C ALA A 15 -0.67 4.75 1.45
N THR A 16 -0.16 5.92 1.06
CA THR A 16 -0.41 6.51 -0.26
C THR A 16 0.85 6.38 -1.12
N VAL A 17 0.71 6.11 -2.41
CA VAL A 17 1.87 6.18 -3.33
C VAL A 17 2.47 7.57 -3.30
N LYS A 18 3.78 7.68 -3.05
CA LYS A 18 4.45 8.97 -2.87
C LYS A 18 4.20 9.90 -4.07
N GLY A 19 3.83 11.15 -3.77
CA GLY A 19 3.51 12.18 -4.77
C GLY A 19 2.04 12.20 -5.20
N TYR A 20 1.20 11.32 -4.65
CA TYR A 20 -0.24 11.27 -4.89
C TYR A 20 -1.03 11.63 -3.64
N LYS A 21 -2.34 11.89 -3.81
CA LYS A 21 -3.22 12.32 -2.72
C LYS A 21 -3.98 11.16 -2.05
N GLY A 22 -3.93 9.95 -2.59
CA GLY A 22 -4.70 8.84 -2.04
C GLY A 22 -6.21 9.09 -2.07
N GLU A 23 -6.69 9.98 -2.95
CA GLU A 23 -8.10 10.31 -3.08
C GLU A 23 -8.88 9.12 -3.69
N PRO A 24 -10.17 8.94 -3.36
CA PRO A 24 -11.00 8.00 -4.11
C PRO A 24 -10.94 8.32 -5.61
N ARG A 25 -10.80 7.29 -6.46
CA ARG A 25 -10.64 7.38 -7.94
C ARG A 25 -9.27 7.85 -8.42
N GLU A 26 -8.37 8.25 -7.53
CA GLU A 26 -7.01 8.55 -7.93
C GLU A 26 -6.27 7.24 -8.22
N VAL A 27 -5.88 7.06 -9.48
CA VAL A 27 -5.17 5.87 -9.96
C VAL A 27 -3.80 6.23 -10.51
N ILE A 28 -2.87 5.28 -10.40
CA ILE A 28 -1.52 5.39 -10.93
C ILE A 28 -1.21 4.21 -11.85
N ARG A 29 -0.44 4.47 -12.92
CA ARG A 29 0.17 3.40 -13.71
C ARG A 29 1.32 2.75 -12.94
N VAL A 30 1.28 1.43 -12.86
CA VAL A 30 2.27 0.64 -12.13
C VAL A 30 3.02 -0.31 -13.06
N LYS A 31 4.25 -0.60 -12.66
CA LYS A 31 5.15 -1.55 -13.28
C LYS A 31 5.98 -2.21 -12.18
N ASP A 32 6.63 -3.31 -12.51
CA ASP A 32 7.58 -3.96 -11.61
C ASP A 32 8.74 -3.01 -11.28
N GLY A 33 9.22 -3.10 -10.03
CA GLY A 33 10.41 -2.39 -9.55
C GLY A 33 10.14 -1.47 -8.36
N PRO A 34 11.04 -0.50 -8.11
CA PRO A 34 11.02 0.28 -6.88
C PRO A 34 9.73 1.06 -6.65
N ALA A 35 9.30 1.07 -5.39
CA ALA A 35 8.07 1.68 -4.91
C ALA A 35 8.33 2.48 -3.64
N VAL A 36 7.63 3.61 -3.50
CA VAL A 36 7.62 4.37 -2.25
C VAL A 36 6.18 4.70 -1.88
N LEU A 37 5.79 4.33 -0.67
CA LEU A 37 4.55 4.77 -0.05
C LEU A 37 4.85 5.81 1.03
N GLU A 38 3.86 6.65 1.34
CA GLU A 38 3.90 7.70 2.31
C GLU A 38 2.71 7.57 3.27
N VAL A 39 2.99 7.61 4.57
CA VAL A 39 1.99 7.53 5.65
C VAL A 39 1.36 8.90 5.89
N GLY A 40 0.05 8.96 6.16
CA GLY A 40 -0.63 10.18 6.63
C GLY A 40 -1.04 11.21 5.57
N VAL A 41 -0.50 11.15 4.35
CA VAL A 41 -0.63 12.25 3.37
C VAL A 41 -1.71 11.97 2.31
N PRO A 42 -2.52 12.99 1.91
CA PRO A 42 -2.80 14.30 2.50
C PRO A 42 -4.15 14.36 3.22
N THR A 43 -4.91 13.25 3.31
CA THR A 43 -6.27 13.28 3.87
C THR A 43 -6.39 12.75 5.29
N SER A 44 -5.30 12.44 6.01
CA SER A 44 -5.35 11.91 7.40
C SER A 44 -6.13 10.59 7.55
N ILE A 45 -6.40 9.86 6.45
CA ILE A 45 -7.12 8.57 6.46
C ILE A 45 -6.14 7.38 6.45
N GLY A 46 -4.87 7.60 6.12
CA GLY A 46 -3.87 6.54 6.05
C GLY A 46 -2.98 6.52 7.28
N SER A 47 -3.13 5.51 8.14
CA SER A 47 -2.19 5.19 9.21
C SER A 47 -1.55 3.82 8.97
N VAL A 48 -0.31 3.64 9.41
CA VAL A 48 0.36 2.34 9.42
C VAL A 48 0.95 2.17 10.81
N GLY A 49 0.20 1.51 11.70
CA GLY A 49 0.52 1.52 13.13
C GLY A 49 0.72 2.94 13.67
N ASP A 50 1.80 3.11 14.44
CA ASP A 50 2.21 4.36 15.06
C ASP A 50 3.29 5.09 14.23
N PHE A 51 3.48 4.75 12.95
CA PHE A 51 4.37 5.54 12.11
C PHE A 51 3.82 6.96 11.96
N PRO A 52 4.64 8.00 12.21
CA PRO A 52 4.19 9.38 12.04
C PRO A 52 3.94 9.72 10.58
N ASP A 53 3.06 10.69 10.35
CA ASP A 53 2.80 11.25 9.03
C ASP A 53 4.09 11.69 8.33
N GLY A 54 4.18 11.43 7.03
CA GLY A 54 5.37 11.67 6.22
C GLY A 54 6.43 10.55 6.31
N THR A 55 6.18 9.49 7.09
CA THR A 55 7.02 8.28 7.03
C THR A 55 6.97 7.69 5.63
N LEU A 56 8.14 7.45 5.03
CA LEU A 56 8.25 6.82 3.73
C LEU A 56 8.53 5.33 3.87
N LEU A 57 7.68 4.50 3.30
CA LEU A 57 7.89 3.05 3.20
C LEU A 57 8.53 2.75 1.85
N LEU A 58 9.72 2.14 1.85
CA LEU A 58 10.48 1.82 0.65
C LEU A 58 10.41 0.33 0.39
N GLY A 59 10.21 -0.01 -0.88
CA GLY A 59 9.98 -1.38 -1.28
C GLY A 59 9.95 -1.54 -2.78
N GLU A 60 9.33 -2.62 -3.21
CA GLU A 60 9.19 -2.97 -4.63
C GLU A 60 7.78 -3.44 -4.94
N TRP A 61 7.34 -3.10 -6.15
CA TRP A 61 6.14 -3.61 -6.80
C TRP A 61 6.45 -4.81 -7.68
N LYS A 62 5.48 -5.72 -7.72
CA LYS A 62 5.46 -6.84 -8.67
C LYS A 62 4.04 -7.09 -9.14
N LEU A 63 3.85 -7.14 -10.45
CA LEU A 63 2.60 -7.52 -11.09
C LEU A 63 2.53 -9.05 -11.22
N GLY A 64 1.36 -9.61 -10.95
CA GLY A 64 1.11 -11.04 -11.13
C GLY A 64 -0.34 -11.39 -10.82
N ASP A 65 -0.88 -12.40 -11.48
CA ASP A 65 -2.21 -12.96 -11.18
C ASP A 65 -3.34 -11.91 -11.09
N GLY A 66 -3.27 -10.86 -11.91
CA GLY A 66 -4.25 -9.76 -11.91
C GLY A 66 -4.17 -8.82 -10.69
N ARG A 67 -3.10 -8.92 -9.90
CA ARG A 67 -2.84 -8.13 -8.69
C ARG A 67 -1.51 -7.39 -8.76
N LEU A 68 -1.42 -6.36 -7.93
CA LEU A 68 -0.19 -5.66 -7.59
C LEU A 68 0.27 -6.11 -6.21
N PHE A 69 1.39 -6.82 -6.16
CA PHE A 69 2.07 -7.19 -4.92
C PHE A 69 3.08 -6.11 -4.56
N GLY A 70 3.13 -5.73 -3.29
CA GLY A 70 4.15 -4.84 -2.75
C GLY A 70 4.85 -5.47 -1.58
N THR A 71 6.16 -5.31 -1.50
CA THR A 71 6.97 -5.68 -0.33
C THR A 71 7.79 -4.49 0.10
N PHE A 72 7.62 -4.05 1.34
CA PHE A 72 8.26 -2.88 1.92
C PHE A 72 9.13 -3.31 3.09
N THR A 73 10.41 -2.98 3.00
CA THR A 73 11.45 -3.48 3.93
C THR A 73 12.09 -2.36 4.74
N GLU A 74 11.89 -1.10 4.37
CA GLU A 74 12.43 0.05 5.09
C GLU A 74 11.35 1.10 5.34
N ALA A 75 11.40 1.72 6.52
CA ALA A 75 10.63 2.91 6.86
C ALA A 75 11.59 4.06 7.17
N LYS A 76 11.51 5.17 6.43
CA LYS A 76 12.22 6.42 6.71
C LYS A 76 11.31 7.34 7.50
N ILE A 77 11.62 7.50 8.77
CA ILE A 77 10.87 8.31 9.71
C ILE A 77 11.45 9.73 9.75
N PRO A 78 10.61 10.77 9.56
CA PRO A 78 11.03 12.16 9.72
C PRO A 78 11.67 12.41 11.08
N GLY A 79 12.91 12.89 11.11
CA GLY A 79 13.63 13.24 12.34
C GLY A 79 14.24 12.07 13.13
N GLU A 80 13.86 10.81 12.84
CA GLU A 80 14.39 9.63 13.58
C GLU A 80 15.34 8.75 12.75
N GLY A 81 15.26 8.78 11.42
CA GLY A 81 16.15 8.01 10.54
C GLY A 81 15.44 6.86 9.82
N THR A 82 16.17 5.80 9.48
CA THR A 82 15.63 4.65 8.73
C THR A 82 15.63 3.39 9.59
N LEU A 83 14.56 2.60 9.53
CA LEU A 83 14.45 1.33 10.22
C LEU A 83 13.91 0.21 9.33
N PRO A 84 14.33 -1.04 9.56
CA PRO A 84 13.80 -2.18 8.84
C PRO A 84 12.37 -2.50 9.27
N VAL A 85 11.50 -2.73 8.29
CA VAL A 85 10.10 -3.18 8.47
C VAL A 85 9.84 -4.43 7.64
N CYS A 86 8.68 -5.06 7.85
CA CYS A 86 8.19 -6.12 6.98
C CYS A 86 6.70 -5.90 6.75
N LEU A 87 6.37 -5.20 5.67
CA LEU A 87 5.00 -4.88 5.29
C LEU A 87 4.76 -5.33 3.85
N VAL A 88 3.57 -5.85 3.58
CA VAL A 88 3.19 -6.26 2.24
C VAL A 88 1.86 -5.63 1.85
N ALA A 89 1.68 -5.32 0.57
CA ALA A 89 0.36 -4.95 0.07
C ALA A 89 -0.58 -6.16 0.16
N GLY A 90 -1.78 -5.96 0.68
CA GLY A 90 -2.74 -7.03 0.86
C GLY A 90 -4.04 -6.56 1.50
N LEU A 91 -5.03 -7.45 1.48
CA LEU A 91 -6.38 -7.19 1.95
C LEU A 91 -6.83 -8.34 2.86
N GLU A 92 -7.34 -8.02 4.05
CA GLU A 92 -7.84 -9.04 4.99
C GLU A 92 -9.33 -9.34 4.79
N ILE A 93 -10.07 -8.40 4.20
CA ILE A 93 -11.49 -8.52 3.90
C ILE A 93 -11.76 -8.19 2.42
N VAL A 94 -13.00 -8.39 1.97
CA VAL A 94 -13.43 -7.84 0.68
C VAL A 94 -13.43 -6.33 0.78
N THR A 95 -12.62 -5.67 -0.05
CA THR A 95 -12.45 -4.22 -0.05
C THR A 95 -13.02 -3.64 -1.32
N ARG A 96 -13.94 -2.68 -1.18
CA ARG A 96 -14.52 -1.97 -2.30
C ARG A 96 -13.61 -0.82 -2.73
N TYR A 97 -13.18 -0.85 -3.99
CA TYR A 97 -12.50 0.23 -4.65
C TYR A 97 -13.44 0.98 -5.59
N VAL A 98 -12.98 2.14 -6.06
CA VAL A 98 -13.63 2.92 -7.10
C VAL A 98 -12.63 3.08 -8.22
N ASP A 99 -13.01 2.69 -9.43
CA ASP A 99 -12.15 2.77 -10.61
C ASP A 99 -11.96 4.22 -11.12
N GLU A 100 -11.12 4.38 -12.13
CA GLU A 100 -10.84 5.69 -12.74
C GLU A 100 -12.08 6.37 -13.34
N HIS A 101 -13.14 5.60 -13.63
CA HIS A 101 -14.42 6.08 -14.16
C HIS A 101 -15.48 6.30 -13.06
N GLY A 102 -15.12 6.12 -11.79
CA GLY A 102 -16.02 6.33 -10.66
C GLY A 102 -16.95 5.15 -10.36
N LYS A 103 -16.77 4.00 -10.99
CA LYS A 103 -17.55 2.79 -10.76
C LYS A 103 -16.91 1.94 -9.66
N GLY A 104 -17.74 1.47 -8.74
CA GLY A 104 -17.27 0.60 -7.66
C GLY A 104 -16.96 -0.82 -8.15
N PHE A 105 -15.90 -1.42 -7.63
CA PHE A 105 -15.57 -2.83 -7.82
C PHE A 105 -15.02 -3.43 -6.52
N ASP A 106 -15.31 -4.71 -6.30
CA ASP A 106 -14.90 -5.39 -5.08
C ASP A 106 -13.61 -6.18 -5.33
N CYS A 107 -12.61 -5.97 -4.49
CA CYS A 107 -11.39 -6.75 -4.50
C CYS A 107 -11.42 -7.78 -3.35
N PRO A 108 -11.32 -9.08 -3.64
CA PRO A 108 -11.33 -10.10 -2.60
C PRO A 108 -10.06 -10.04 -1.72
N PRO A 109 -10.10 -10.59 -0.49
CA PRO A 109 -8.95 -10.64 0.39
C PRO A 109 -7.79 -11.46 -0.21
N GLY A 110 -6.58 -11.25 0.31
CA GLY A 110 -5.36 -11.96 -0.07
C GLY A 110 -4.14 -11.05 -0.20
N LEU A 111 -2.99 -11.65 -0.51
CA LEU A 111 -1.77 -10.90 -0.83
C LEU A 111 -1.94 -10.10 -2.13
N GLY A 112 -1.36 -8.91 -2.16
CA GLY A 112 -1.53 -7.94 -3.24
C GLY A 112 -2.90 -7.27 -3.25
N VAL A 113 -2.99 -6.17 -3.98
CA VAL A 113 -4.23 -5.43 -4.23
C VAL A 113 -4.67 -5.63 -5.68
N CYS A 114 -5.97 -5.57 -5.95
CA CYS A 114 -6.47 -5.69 -7.32
C CYS A 114 -6.04 -4.50 -8.17
N LEU A 115 -5.76 -4.79 -9.43
CA LEU A 115 -5.56 -3.75 -10.43
C LEU A 115 -6.90 -3.09 -10.79
N ASP A 116 -6.83 -1.86 -11.28
CA ASP A 116 -8.00 -1.12 -11.76
C ASP A 116 -8.64 -1.88 -12.95
N PRO A 117 -9.98 -2.00 -13.01
CA PRO A 117 -10.68 -2.61 -14.13
C PRO A 117 -10.22 -2.05 -15.48
N GLY A 118 -9.94 -2.93 -16.45
CA GLY A 118 -9.42 -2.54 -17.77
C GLY A 118 -7.89 -2.40 -17.83
N SER A 119 -7.19 -2.68 -16.75
CA SER A 119 -5.73 -2.85 -16.76
C SER A 119 -5.28 -3.92 -17.76
N THR A 120 -4.23 -3.61 -18.52
CA THR A 120 -3.61 -4.53 -19.49
C THR A 120 -2.09 -4.64 -19.25
N PRO A 121 -1.42 -5.69 -19.79
CA PRO A 121 0.03 -5.73 -19.79
C PRO A 121 0.61 -4.44 -20.40
N GLY A 122 1.50 -3.76 -19.67
CA GLY A 122 2.09 -2.48 -20.08
C GLY A 122 1.27 -1.22 -19.75
N ASN A 123 0.03 -1.36 -19.28
CA ASN A 123 -0.81 -0.26 -18.80
C ASN A 123 -1.62 -0.67 -17.56
N ALA A 124 -0.99 -1.44 -16.66
CA ALA A 124 -1.59 -1.80 -15.39
C ALA A 124 -1.77 -0.56 -14.51
N LYS A 125 -2.92 -0.45 -13.86
CA LYS A 125 -3.24 0.66 -12.96
C LYS A 125 -3.67 0.12 -11.60
N THR A 126 -3.50 0.93 -10.57
CA THR A 126 -3.99 0.66 -9.22
C THR A 126 -4.48 1.96 -8.59
N PRO A 127 -5.45 1.91 -7.66
CA PRO A 127 -5.69 3.00 -6.73
C PRO A 127 -4.40 3.41 -6.01
N THR A 128 -4.20 4.72 -5.80
CA THR A 128 -2.99 5.25 -5.15
C THR A 128 -2.96 5.05 -3.65
N ARG A 129 -4.11 4.70 -3.06
CA ARG A 129 -4.24 4.27 -1.66
C ARG A 129 -4.03 2.76 -1.56
N VAL A 130 -2.97 2.36 -0.88
CA VAL A 130 -2.55 0.96 -0.75
C VAL A 130 -2.79 0.48 0.67
N PHE A 131 -3.50 -0.64 0.79
CA PHE A 131 -3.68 -1.36 2.04
C PHE A 131 -2.47 -2.25 2.30
N LEU A 132 -2.01 -2.24 3.54
CA LEU A 132 -0.85 -2.97 4.00
C LEU A 132 -1.25 -3.96 5.08
N ILE A 133 -0.63 -5.12 5.07
CA ILE A 133 -0.78 -6.13 6.11
C ILE A 133 0.59 -6.60 6.57
N ARG A 134 0.63 -7.20 7.75
CA ARG A 134 1.80 -8.01 8.14
C ARG A 134 1.69 -9.37 7.46
N PRO A 135 2.75 -9.87 6.80
CA PRO A 135 2.71 -11.24 6.29
C PRO A 135 2.56 -12.22 7.46
N SER A 136 1.51 -13.05 7.41
CA SER A 136 1.31 -14.12 8.38
C SER A 136 2.36 -15.22 8.16
N GLY A 137 3.22 -15.47 9.15
CA GLY A 137 4.21 -16.55 9.11
C GLY A 137 5.69 -16.17 9.20
N GLN A 138 6.06 -15.00 9.72
CA GLN A 138 7.42 -14.81 10.25
C GLN A 138 7.45 -14.99 11.77
N PRO A 139 8.45 -15.72 12.32
CA PRO A 139 8.57 -16.01 13.75
C PRO A 139 8.78 -14.76 14.61
#